data_AF-A0A970LKF6-F1
#
_entry.id   AF-A0A970LKF6-F1
#
_cell.length_a   1.000
_cell.length_b   1.000
_cell.length_c   1.000
_cell.angle_alpha   90.00
_cell.angle_beta   90.00
_cell.angle_gamma   90.00
#
_symmetry.space_group_name_H-M   'P 1'
#
loop_
_entity.id
_entity.type
_entity.pdbx_description
1 polymer ?
#
loop_
_entity_poly.entity_id
_entity_poly.type
_entity_poly.pdbx_seq_one_letter_code
_entity_poly.pdbx_strand_id
1 'polypeptide(L)'
;MQTLKRSIVVQIVMFTFFFFFGVDYILRELVQRTTLFTVMEFVFFGLVLGGGITWFFLTKKSDVLVVDQKYFNQVKIALYLIAGTLLLSIISDFFSSPKNVQEYLLIISGALMSLVAIYGLYISIKIFLSGDSNSE
;
A
#
# COMPACT_ATOMS: atom_id res chain seq x y z
N MET A 1 21.38 -2.92 -9.51
CA MET A 1 21.31 -3.64 -8.21
C MET A 1 20.46 -4.88 -8.41
N GLN A 2 20.77 -6.01 -7.77
CA GLN A 2 19.96 -7.23 -7.86
C GLN A 2 18.94 -7.25 -6.71
N THR A 3 17.69 -7.61 -7.03
CA THR A 3 16.64 -7.85 -6.02
C THR A 3 15.88 -9.12 -6.35
N LEU A 4 15.29 -9.75 -5.34
CA LEU A 4 14.46 -10.94 -5.54
C LEU A 4 13.10 -10.53 -6.12
N LYS A 5 12.63 -11.23 -7.15
CA LYS A 5 11.29 -11.03 -7.74
C LYS A 5 10.19 -11.12 -6.68
N ARG A 6 10.35 -12.04 -5.71
CA ARG A 6 9.47 -12.18 -4.54
C ARG A 6 9.36 -10.91 -3.70
N SER A 7 10.45 -10.17 -3.51
CA SER A 7 10.43 -8.92 -2.74
C SER A 7 9.59 -7.86 -3.45
N ILE A 8 9.61 -7.82 -4.78
CA ILE A 8 8.77 -6.90 -5.57
C ILE A 8 7.30 -7.31 -5.49
N VAL A 9 7.00 -8.62 -5.54
CA VAL A 9 5.64 -9.11 -5.32
C VAL A 9 5.10 -8.67 -3.97
N VAL A 10 5.89 -8.79 -2.90
CA VAL A 10 5.51 -8.28 -1.57
C VAL A 10 5.26 -6.77 -1.61
N GLN A 11 6.10 -5.99 -2.30
CA GLN A 11 5.89 -4.54 -2.44
C GLN A 11 4.57 -4.23 -3.14
N ILE A 12 4.25 -4.90 -4.25
CA ILE A 12 2.98 -4.72 -4.98
C ILE A 12 1.79 -5.01 -4.07
N VAL A 13 1.84 -6.12 -3.32
CA VAL A 13 0.79 -6.50 -2.37
C VAL A 13 0.64 -5.46 -1.26
N MET A 14 1.75 -5.00 -0.69
CA MET A 14 1.75 -3.97 0.36
C MET A 14 1.18 -2.64 -0.13
N PHE A 15 1.57 -2.18 -1.32
CA PHE A 15 1.00 -0.96 -1.89
C PHE A 15 -0.49 -1.12 -2.22
N THR A 16 -0.90 -2.28 -2.73
CA THR A 16 -2.33 -2.58 -2.94
C THR A 16 -3.10 -2.49 -1.63
N PHE A 17 -2.57 -3.10 -0.57
CA PHE A 17 -3.15 -3.03 0.77
C PHE A 17 -3.26 -1.58 1.25
N PHE A 18 -2.19 -0.80 1.20
CA PHE A 18 -2.20 0.60 1.65
C PHE A 18 -3.10 1.51 0.82
N PHE A 19 -3.29 1.21 -0.46
CA PHE A 19 -4.26 1.93 -1.28
C PHE A 19 -5.68 1.74 -0.73
N PHE A 20 -6.10 0.50 -0.53
CA PHE A 20 -7.43 0.23 0.01
C PHE A 20 -7.57 0.68 1.47
N PHE A 21 -6.50 0.61 2.25
CA PHE A 21 -6.48 1.12 3.61
C PHE A 21 -6.67 2.65 3.67
N GLY A 22 -6.00 3.39 2.78
CA GLY A 22 -6.20 4.84 2.66
C GLY A 22 -7.61 5.21 2.19
N VAL A 23 -8.20 4.42 1.27
CA VAL A 23 -9.60 4.60 0.84
C VAL A 23 -10.56 4.33 1.99
N ASP A 24 -10.32 3.29 2.78
CA ASP A 24 -11.14 2.98 3.95
C ASP A 24 -11.09 4.10 5.00
N TYR A 25 -9.94 4.74 5.22
CA TYR A 25 -9.83 5.92 6.09
C TYR A 25 -10.74 7.07 5.65
N ILE A 26 -10.85 7.31 4.34
CA ILE A 26 -11.75 8.32 3.80
C ILE A 26 -13.21 7.88 3.98
N LEU A 27 -13.52 6.62 3.67
CA LEU A 27 -14.89 6.10 3.75
C LEU A 27 -15.41 6.03 5.18
N ARG A 28 -14.54 5.79 6.17
CA ARG A 28 -14.90 5.79 7.61
C ARG A 28 -15.53 7.09 8.06
N GLU A 29 -15.04 8.22 7.54
CA GLU A 29 -15.54 9.55 7.92
C GLU A 29 -16.75 9.99 7.08
N LEU A 30 -16.92 9.45 5.87
CA LEU A 30 -17.97 9.86 4.94
C LEU A 30 -19.22 8.97 4.96
N VAL A 31 -19.12 7.72 5.44
CA VAL A 31 -20.20 6.72 5.34
C VAL A 31 -20.49 6.12 6.72
N GLN A 32 -21.77 6.07 7.10
CA GLN A 32 -22.19 5.35 8.31
C GLN A 32 -21.87 3.85 8.17
N ARG A 33 -21.02 3.35 9.08
CA ARG A 33 -20.68 1.93 9.11
C ARG A 33 -21.88 1.09 9.50
N THR A 34 -22.29 0.23 8.58
CA THR A 34 -23.13 -0.92 8.89
C THR A 34 -22.23 -2.12 9.21
N THR A 35 -22.77 -3.11 9.92
CA THR A 35 -22.08 -4.39 10.15
C THR A 35 -21.66 -5.04 8.83
N LEU A 36 -22.49 -4.92 7.80
CA LEU A 36 -22.23 -5.45 6.46
C LEU A 36 -21.02 -4.76 5.81
N PHE A 37 -20.90 -3.43 5.92
CA PHE A 37 -19.74 -2.69 5.42
C PHE A 37 -18.43 -3.18 6.07
N THR A 38 -18.44 -3.35 7.39
CA THR A 38 -17.26 -3.83 8.14
C THR A 38 -16.86 -5.25 7.72
N VAL A 39 -17.83 -6.14 7.50
CA VAL A 39 -17.56 -7.49 7.00
C VAL A 39 -16.97 -7.46 5.59
N MET A 40 -17.53 -6.64 4.70
CA MET A 40 -17.00 -6.51 3.34
C MET A 40 -15.55 -6.00 3.33
N GLU A 41 -15.23 -5.01 4.16
CA GLU A 41 -13.88 -4.49 4.34
C GLU A 41 -12.90 -5.60 4.77
N PHE A 42 -13.26 -6.39 5.79
CA PHE A 42 -12.42 -7.50 6.25
C PHE A 42 -12.22 -8.57 5.18
N VAL A 43 -13.28 -8.93 4.44
CA VAL A 43 -13.20 -9.88 3.32
C VAL A 43 -12.26 -9.32 2.25
N PHE A 44 -12.37 -8.03 1.94
CA PHE A 44 -11.52 -7.41 0.92
C PHE A 44 -10.05 -7.40 1.31
N PHE A 45 -9.72 -6.99 2.53
CA PHE A 45 -8.34 -7.07 3.04
C PHE A 45 -7.83 -8.50 3.12
N GLY A 46 -8.69 -9.44 3.52
CA GLY A 46 -8.38 -10.87 3.53
C GLY A 46 -8.04 -11.40 2.14
N LEU A 47 -8.77 -10.98 1.10
CA LEU A 47 -8.49 -11.36 -0.28
C LEU A 47 -7.19 -10.74 -0.80
N VAL A 48 -6.91 -9.47 -0.49
CA VAL A 48 -5.65 -8.81 -0.88
C VAL A 48 -4.45 -9.51 -0.25
N LEU A 49 -4.51 -9.80 1.06
CA LEU A 49 -3.43 -10.48 1.76
C LEU A 49 -3.31 -11.95 1.35
N GLY A 50 -4.43 -12.68 1.29
CA GLY A 50 -4.45 -14.09 0.89
C GLY A 50 -4.00 -14.31 -0.56
N GLY A 51 -4.47 -13.46 -1.48
CA GLY A 51 -4.01 -13.44 -2.87
C GLY A 51 -2.53 -13.09 -2.97
N GLY A 52 -2.08 -12.10 -2.20
CA GLY A 52 -0.67 -11.71 -2.16
C GLY A 52 0.27 -12.79 -1.63
N ILE A 53 -0.12 -13.48 -0.55
CA ILE A 53 0.62 -14.64 -0.01
C ILE A 53 0.69 -15.76 -1.04
N THR A 54 -0.44 -16.06 -1.68
CA THR A 54 -0.50 -17.09 -2.74
C THR A 54 0.46 -16.75 -3.88
N TRP A 55 0.44 -15.51 -4.36
CA TRP A 55 1.34 -15.04 -5.41
C TRP A 55 2.82 -15.07 -5.01
N PHE A 56 3.13 -14.73 -3.76
CA PHE A 56 4.48 -14.84 -3.21
C PHE A 56 5.01 -16.28 -3.24
N PHE A 57 4.17 -17.27 -2.89
CA PHE A 57 4.55 -18.68 -2.93
C PHE A 57 4.71 -19.22 -4.36
N LEU A 58 3.87 -18.76 -5.30
CA LEU A 58 3.93 -19.15 -6.71
C LEU A 58 5.18 -18.59 -7.43
N THR A 59 5.69 -17.43 -7.00
CA THR A 59 6.88 -16.82 -7.60
C THR A 59 8.14 -17.62 -7.22
N LYS A 60 9.01 -18.00 -8.16
CA LYS A 60 10.20 -18.82 -7.84
C LYS A 60 11.20 -18.05 -6.96
N LYS A 61 11.88 -18.75 -6.04
CA LYS A 61 12.87 -18.14 -5.13
C LYS A 61 14.14 -17.66 -5.85
N SER A 62 14.47 -18.30 -6.97
CA SER A 62 15.68 -18.09 -7.76
C SER A 62 15.59 -16.89 -8.71
N ASP A 63 14.40 -16.32 -8.91
CA ASP A 63 14.22 -15.26 -9.90
C ASP A 63 14.76 -13.94 -9.33
N VAL A 64 15.87 -13.49 -9.92
CA VAL A 64 16.55 -12.24 -9.57
C VAL A 64 16.25 -11.22 -10.67
N LEU A 65 15.83 -10.03 -10.27
CA LEU A 65 15.59 -8.91 -11.16
C LEU A 65 16.72 -7.88 -11.03
N VAL A 66 17.22 -7.41 -12.18
CA VAL A 66 18.15 -6.28 -12.24
C VAL A 66 17.34 -5.01 -12.24
N VAL A 67 17.48 -4.22 -11.18
CA VAL A 67 16.70 -3.02 -10.96
C VAL A 67 17.62 -1.81 -10.91
N ASP A 68 17.18 -0.74 -11.56
CA ASP A 68 17.81 0.58 -11.44
C ASP A 68 17.60 1.12 -10.02
N GLN A 69 18.69 1.57 -9.41
CA GLN A 69 18.71 2.14 -8.07
C GLN A 69 17.75 3.31 -7.92
N LYS A 70 17.50 4.06 -9.01
CA LYS A 70 16.52 5.15 -9.03
C LYS A 70 15.11 4.67 -8.67
N TYR A 71 14.64 3.59 -9.30
CA TYR A 71 13.29 3.07 -9.03
C TYR A 71 13.18 2.49 -7.62
N PHE A 72 14.23 1.82 -7.15
CA PHE A 72 14.25 1.29 -5.79
C PHE A 72 14.18 2.39 -4.72
N ASN A 73 14.87 3.51 -4.93
CA ASN A 73 14.79 4.68 -4.05
C ASN A 73 13.39 5.31 -4.06
N GLN A 74 12.74 5.39 -5.22
CA GLN A 74 11.37 5.90 -5.31
C GLN A 74 10.37 5.02 -4.54
N VAL A 75 10.51 3.69 -4.63
CA VAL A 75 9.71 2.75 -3.82
C VAL A 75 9.90 2.98 -2.33
N LYS A 76 11.15 3.15 -1.87
CA LYS A 76 11.43 3.46 -0.46
C LYS A 76 10.80 4.77 -0.01
N ILE A 77 10.93 5.82 -0.81
CA ILE A 77 10.33 7.12 -0.50
C ILE A 77 8.81 6.99 -0.39
N ALA A 78 8.17 6.24 -1.31
CA ALA A 78 6.73 5.98 -1.23
C ALA A 78 6.36 5.24 0.08
N LEU A 79 7.13 4.23 0.50
CA LEU A 79 6.90 3.55 1.78
C LEU A 79 7.08 4.47 2.98
N TYR A 80 8.09 5.35 2.97
CA TYR A 80 8.29 6.32 4.05
C TYR A 80 7.17 7.36 4.12
N LEU A 81 6.65 7.80 2.98
CA LEU A 81 5.50 8.70 2.93
C LEU A 81 4.24 8.02 3.47
N ILE A 82 3.98 6.74 3.14
CA ILE A 82 2.89 5.95 3.73
C ILE A 82 3.06 5.80 5.23
N ALA A 83 4.28 5.51 5.71
CA ALA A 83 4.54 5.46 7.15
C ALA A 83 4.27 6.82 7.81
N GLY A 84 4.62 7.92 7.15
CA GLY A 84 4.33 9.28 7.61
C GLY A 84 2.83 9.57 7.71
N THR A 85 2.02 9.14 6.73
CA THR A 85 0.56 9.33 6.79
C THR A 85 -0.07 8.50 7.90
N LEU A 86 0.40 7.26 8.12
CA LEU A 86 -0.01 6.44 9.26
C LEU A 86 0.31 7.11 10.59
N LEU A 87 1.52 7.64 10.75
CA LEU A 87 1.91 8.39 11.95
C LEU A 87 1.03 9.63 12.17
N LEU A 88 0.71 10.38 11.11
CA LEU A 88 -0.19 11.53 11.19
C LEU A 88 -1.57 11.13 11.72
N SER A 89 -2.11 10.00 11.27
CA SER A 89 -3.40 9.48 11.76
C SER A 89 -3.34 9.05 13.22
N ILE A 90 -2.26 8.39 13.65
CA ILE A 90 -2.10 8.01 15.07
C ILE A 90 -1.98 9.26 15.95
N ILE A 91 -1.24 10.28 15.50
CA ILE A 91 -1.07 11.53 16.22
C ILE A 91 -2.39 12.29 16.31
N SER A 92 -3.21 12.30 15.25
CA SER A 92 -4.52 12.96 15.28
C SER A 92 -5.48 12.35 16.30
N ASP A 93 -5.36 11.05 16.56
CA ASP A 93 -6.18 10.37 17.58
C ASP A 93 -5.66 10.62 19.00
N PHE A 94 -4.34 10.85 19.16
CA PHE A 94 -3.71 11.05 20.46
C PHE A 94 -3.90 12.47 21.01
N PHE A 95 -3.78 13.49 20.15
CA PHE A 95 -4.09 14.87 20.54
C PHE A 95 -5.60 15.03 20.42
N SER A 96 -6.31 15.15 21.56
CA SER A 96 -7.77 15.36 21.68
C SER A 96 -8.24 16.64 20.95
N SER A 97 -8.11 16.62 19.63
CA SER A 97 -8.38 17.72 18.74
C SER A 97 -9.89 17.87 18.61
N PRO A 98 -10.40 19.07 18.27
CA PRO A 98 -11.81 19.24 17.94
C PRO A 98 -12.22 18.21 16.87
N LYS A 99 -13.37 17.54 17.04
CA LYS A 99 -13.82 16.43 16.15
C LYS A 99 -13.62 16.74 14.67
N ASN A 100 -14.02 17.93 14.23
CA ASN A 100 -13.88 18.35 12.83
C ASN A 100 -12.43 18.29 12.34
N VAL A 101 -11.45 18.69 13.16
CA VAL A 101 -10.02 18.68 12.80
C VAL A 101 -9.52 17.25 12.65
N GLN A 102 -9.96 16.34 13.52
CA GLN A 102 -9.62 14.92 13.45
C GLN A 102 -10.16 14.29 12.16
N GLU A 103 -11.42 14.55 11.81
CA GLU A 103 -12.07 14.08 10.58
C GLU A 103 -11.28 14.54 9.33
N TYR A 104 -10.93 15.84 9.24
CA TYR A 104 -10.13 16.35 8.12
C TYR A 104 -8.73 15.72 8.05
N LEU A 105 -8.07 15.52 9.19
CA LEU A 105 -6.74 14.91 9.23
C LEU A 105 -6.78 13.44 8.78
N LEU A 106 -7.81 12.69 9.18
CA LEU A 106 -8.02 11.30 8.74
C LEU A 106 -8.27 11.22 7.24
N ILE A 107 -9.13 12.08 6.70
CA ILE A 107 -9.40 12.15 5.25
C ILE A 107 -8.14 12.50 4.47
N ILE A 108 -7.40 13.53 4.91
CA ILE A 108 -6.15 13.95 4.25
C ILE A 108 -5.10 12.84 4.33
N SER A 109 -4.95 12.18 5.47
CA SER A 109 -4.03 11.06 5.64
C SER A 109 -4.39 9.89 4.72
N GLY A 110 -5.67 9.51 4.67
CA GLY A 110 -6.17 8.47 3.78
C GLY A 110 -5.96 8.79 2.29
N ALA A 111 -6.20 10.04 1.90
CA ALA A 111 -5.98 10.51 0.53
C ALA A 111 -4.51 10.48 0.14
N LEU A 112 -3.62 11.02 1.00
CA LEU A 112 -2.18 10.98 0.77
C LEU A 112 -1.67 9.55 0.70
N MET A 113 -2.11 8.69 1.61
CA MET A 113 -1.74 7.27 1.63
C MET A 113 -2.14 6.59 0.32
N SER A 114 -3.38 6.81 -0.13
CA SER A 114 -3.91 6.22 -1.37
C SER A 114 -3.12 6.67 -2.59
N LEU A 115 -2.84 7.97 -2.72
CA LEU A 115 -2.09 8.52 -3.84
C LEU A 115 -0.64 8.01 -3.88
N VAL A 116 0.02 7.99 -2.73
CA VAL A 116 1.39 7.48 -2.61
C VAL A 116 1.44 5.97 -2.86
N ALA A 117 0.43 5.23 -2.40
CA ALA A 117 0.31 3.80 -2.63
C ALA A 117 0.10 3.48 -4.13
N ILE A 118 -0.75 4.23 -4.84
CA ILE A 118 -0.89 4.10 -6.31
C ILE A 118 0.45 4.36 -7.01
N TYR A 119 1.16 5.41 -6.62
CA TYR A 119 2.46 5.74 -7.19
C TYR A 119 3.50 4.63 -6.94
N GLY A 120 3.57 4.12 -5.72
CA GLY A 120 4.45 3.01 -5.34
C GLY A 120 4.10 1.70 -6.08
N LEU A 121 2.81 1.43 -6.26
CA LEU A 121 2.30 0.29 -7.02
C LEU A 121 2.70 0.38 -8.50
N TYR A 122 2.51 1.54 -9.12
CA TYR A 122 2.92 1.79 -10.51
C TYR A 122 4.41 1.52 -10.73
N ILE A 123 5.28 2.03 -9.85
CA ILE A 123 6.71 1.78 -9.95
C ILE A 123 7.03 0.31 -9.73
N SER A 124 6.43 -0.34 -8.74
CA SER A 124 6.70 -1.75 -8.42
C SER A 124 6.31 -2.68 -9.57
N ILE A 125 5.15 -2.43 -10.21
CA ILE A 125 4.72 -3.16 -11.41
C ILE A 125 5.68 -2.89 -12.57
N LYS A 126 6.09 -1.64 -12.78
CA LYS A 126 7.06 -1.30 -13.84
C LYS A 126 8.38 -2.06 -13.64
N ILE A 127 8.91 -2.10 -12.41
CA ILE A 127 10.13 -2.87 -12.12
C ILE A 127 9.91 -4.36 -12.39
N PHE A 128 8.76 -4.91 -11.99
CA PHE A 128 8.44 -6.32 -12.22
C PHE A 128 8.44 -6.69 -13.71
N LEU A 129 7.76 -5.88 -14.54
CA LEU A 129 7.65 -6.11 -15.99
C LEU A 129 8.96 -5.88 -16.73
N SER A 130 9.71 -4.81 -16.40
CA SER A 130 11.03 -4.55 -17.01
C SER A 130 12.10 -5.55 -16.58
N GLY A 131 11.89 -6.21 -15.44
CA GLY A 131 12.73 -7.31 -14.99
C GLY A 131 12.52 -8.59 -15.80
N ASP A 132 11.28 -8.92 -16.15
CA ASP A 132 10.95 -10.12 -16.93
C ASP A 132 11.44 -10.03 -18.38
N SER A 133 11.35 -8.86 -19.02
CA SER A 133 11.78 -8.66 -20.41
C SER A 133 13.28 -8.82 -20.65
N ASN A 134 14.10 -8.80 -19.60
CA ASN A 134 15.56 -8.98 -19.68
C ASN A 134 16.01 -10.39 -19.29
N SER A 135 15.07 -11.30 -19.02
CA SER A 135 15.32 -12.68 -18.59
C SER A 135 15.01 -13.74 -19.66
N GLU A 136 14.64 -13.29 -20.87
CA GLU A 136 14.64 -14.06 -22.12
C GLU A 136 15.89 -13.70 -22.94
#